data_AF-A0A7C3R744-F1
#
_entry.id   AF-A0A7C3R744-F1
#
_cell.length_a   1.000
_cell.length_b   1.000
_cell.length_c   1.000
_cell.angle_alpha   90.00
_cell.angle_beta   90.00
_cell.angle_gamma   90.00
#
_symmetry.space_group_name_H-M   'P 1'
#
loop_
_entity.id
_entity.type
_entity.pdbx_description
1 polymer ?
#
loop_
_entity_poly.entity_id
_entity_poly.type
_entity_poly.pdbx_seq_one_letter_code
_entity_poly.pdbx_strand_id
1 'polypeptide(L)'
;MSLKPFTHKGLLEIIYNFTPNWFTLNMGTGIAFLTLFNIRADLFTGELLFGQILWLVDMFFFILFSFLFISRIILYPQTLKLMLNHPIQSMFIGAIPMAMVPVLEGFIFFGPEFFGHQAIHFALVLWWIDVFLSVASGWLIPYLMFTSHKNHSLESMTAVWLLPIVASEVAATAGGIIAPYYSGATAESIIIISYILWAFSVPLAFGILVILFLRLVSHKLPNKALAVTSWLTLGPLGTGALGLLLLGGATKATYTSVYLSNISDFLSSFGFIVGLLLWGYGMWWYVMAWIITIRFFKQGLPFNMGWWGFTFPVGVFTAATFELWRVTNYTTFEILGLLFSLQLIVFWIFTFIKTFKGMWSGYLFSAPCLSPETG
;
A
#
# COMPACT_ATOMS: atom_id res chain seq x y z
N MET A 1 15.39 -14.91 28.82
CA MET A 1 15.66 -15.52 27.49
C MET A 1 16.70 -14.65 26.80
N SER A 2 17.91 -15.15 26.56
CA SER A 2 18.95 -14.39 25.86
C SER A 2 18.58 -14.26 24.38
N LEU A 3 18.22 -13.06 23.94
CA LEU A 3 17.90 -12.74 22.55
C LEU A 3 19.20 -12.64 21.74
N LYS A 4 19.84 -13.77 21.41
CA LYS A 4 20.88 -13.77 20.38
C LYS A 4 20.23 -13.48 19.01
N PRO A 5 20.80 -12.58 18.18
CA PRO A 5 20.27 -12.34 16.83
C PRO A 5 20.47 -13.59 15.96
N PHE A 6 19.52 -13.84 15.06
CA PHE A 6 19.59 -14.91 14.05
C PHE A 6 19.76 -16.33 14.63
N THR A 7 19.13 -16.60 15.77
CA THR A 7 19.20 -17.92 16.44
C THR A 7 18.73 -19.08 15.57
N HIS A 8 17.88 -18.82 14.57
CA HIS A 8 17.27 -19.87 13.76
C HIS A 8 17.86 -20.03 12.35
N LYS A 9 18.44 -18.99 11.75
CA LYS A 9 18.81 -18.99 10.31
C LYS A 9 20.04 -18.13 10.01
N GLY A 10 20.93 -18.63 9.14
CA GLY A 10 22.04 -17.85 8.57
C GLY A 10 21.59 -16.94 7.41
N LEU A 11 22.47 -16.03 6.97
CA LEU A 11 22.15 -15.04 5.92
C LEU A 11 21.70 -15.67 4.59
N LEU A 12 22.37 -16.73 4.12
CA LEU A 12 21.98 -17.43 2.88
C LEU A 12 20.59 -18.07 3.00
N GLU A 13 20.25 -18.59 4.18
CA GLU A 13 18.94 -19.18 4.43
C GLU A 13 17.84 -18.11 4.51
N ILE A 14 18.15 -16.93 5.06
CA ILE A 14 17.28 -15.76 5.03
C ILE A 14 17.00 -15.35 3.58
N ILE A 15 18.05 -15.21 2.76
CA ILE A 15 17.91 -14.87 1.34
C ILE A 15 17.06 -15.92 0.61
N TYR A 16 17.34 -17.21 0.82
CA TYR A 16 16.57 -18.32 0.23
C TYR A 16 15.07 -18.23 0.55
N ASN A 17 14.73 -17.82 1.78
CA ASN A 17 13.36 -17.72 2.27
C ASN A 17 12.74 -16.31 2.14
N PHE A 18 13.42 -15.34 1.52
CA PHE A 18 12.95 -13.95 1.51
C PHE A 18 11.79 -13.75 0.52
N THR A 19 10.62 -13.36 0.99
CA THR A 19 9.41 -13.18 0.17
C THR A 19 8.99 -11.72 -0.01
N PRO A 20 8.27 -11.37 -1.09
CA PRO A 20 7.80 -10.00 -1.32
C PRO A 20 6.88 -9.43 -0.23
N ASN A 21 6.28 -10.27 0.63
CA ASN A 21 5.46 -9.80 1.75
C ASN A 21 6.22 -8.91 2.75
N TRP A 22 7.55 -8.94 2.79
CA TRP A 22 8.34 -8.05 3.64
C TRP A 22 8.18 -6.58 3.26
N PHE A 23 7.90 -6.26 1.99
CA PHE A 23 7.61 -4.90 1.55
C PHE A 23 6.32 -4.32 2.16
N THR A 24 5.45 -5.15 2.76
CA THR A 24 4.29 -4.63 3.52
C THR A 24 4.69 -3.91 4.81
N LEU A 25 5.87 -4.20 5.37
CA LEU A 25 6.45 -3.42 6.47
C LEU A 25 6.76 -2.00 6.00
N ASN A 26 7.31 -1.86 4.79
CA ASN A 26 7.59 -0.56 4.21
C ASN A 26 6.31 0.21 3.91
N MET A 27 5.35 -0.41 3.22
CA MET A 27 4.05 0.21 2.96
C MET A 27 3.39 0.73 4.25
N GLY A 28 3.40 -0.07 5.31
CA GLY A 28 2.77 0.28 6.58
C GLY A 28 3.51 1.33 7.39
N THR A 29 4.85 1.28 7.40
CA THR A 29 5.69 2.28 8.08
C THR A 29 5.67 3.60 7.34
N GLY A 30 5.75 3.51 6.01
CA GLY A 30 5.48 4.54 5.03
C GLY A 30 4.26 5.38 5.34
N ILE A 31 3.09 4.74 5.29
CA ILE A 31 1.84 5.46 5.50
C ILE A 31 1.71 6.03 6.92
N ALA A 32 2.37 5.43 7.92
CA ALA A 32 2.33 5.91 9.30
C ALA A 32 3.04 7.27 9.44
N PHE A 33 4.24 7.44 8.88
CA PHE A 33 4.93 8.73 8.92
C PHE A 33 4.26 9.77 8.00
N LEU A 34 3.70 9.35 6.86
CA LEU A 34 2.94 10.25 5.99
C LEU A 34 1.66 10.74 6.67
N THR A 35 1.01 9.87 7.45
CA THR A 35 -0.15 10.25 8.25
C THR A 35 0.24 11.28 9.31
N LEU A 36 1.36 11.07 10.01
CA LEU A 36 1.87 12.05 10.98
C LEU A 36 2.08 13.42 10.31
N PHE A 37 2.78 13.44 9.16
CA PHE A 37 2.96 14.66 8.38
C PHE A 37 1.64 15.33 7.95
N ASN A 38 0.62 14.53 7.61
CA ASN A 38 -0.67 15.04 7.15
C ASN A 38 -1.55 15.64 8.26
N ILE A 39 -1.37 15.23 9.52
CA ILE A 39 -2.13 15.76 10.66
C ILE A 39 -1.84 17.25 10.87
N ARG A 40 -0.61 17.72 10.61
CA ARG A 40 -0.19 19.14 10.72
C ARG A 40 -0.63 19.83 12.03
N ALA A 41 -0.69 19.07 13.13
CA ALA A 41 -1.24 19.57 14.39
C ALA A 41 -0.16 20.01 15.40
N ASP A 42 1.11 20.03 14.99
CA ASP A 42 2.27 20.29 15.86
C ASP A 42 2.13 19.54 17.19
N LEU A 43 1.85 18.24 17.10
CA LEU A 43 1.43 17.38 18.22
C LEU A 43 2.47 17.38 19.35
N PHE A 44 3.74 17.49 18.98
CA PHE A 44 4.87 17.59 19.90
C PHE A 44 6.05 18.28 19.23
N THR A 45 6.93 18.87 20.05
CA THR A 45 8.19 19.47 19.58
C THR A 45 9.07 18.40 18.91
N GLY A 46 9.39 18.60 17.63
CA GLY A 46 10.21 17.65 16.86
C GLY A 46 9.40 16.62 16.04
N GLU A 47 8.09 16.82 15.87
CA GLU A 47 7.25 15.98 15.00
C GLU A 47 7.82 15.80 13.60
N LEU A 48 8.26 16.89 12.96
CA LEU A 48 8.88 16.87 11.64
C LEU A 48 10.15 16.00 11.63
N LEU A 49 11.04 16.19 12.60
CA LEU A 49 12.26 15.41 12.74
C LEU A 49 11.95 13.92 12.94
N PHE A 50 10.92 13.60 13.73
CA PHE A 50 10.49 12.21 13.91
C PHE A 50 9.97 11.60 12.61
N GLY A 51 9.18 12.35 11.83
CA GLY A 51 8.74 11.96 10.48
C GLY A 51 9.91 11.69 9.53
N GLN A 52 10.92 12.58 9.53
CA GLN A 52 12.15 12.42 8.74
C GLN A 52 12.93 11.15 9.13
N ILE A 53 13.08 10.89 10.43
CA ILE A 53 13.75 9.68 10.91
C ILE A 53 13.00 8.43 10.45
N LEU A 54 11.68 8.41 10.57
CA LEU A 54 10.87 7.28 10.09
C LEU A 54 10.98 7.09 8.58
N TRP A 55 11.01 8.17 7.79
CA TRP A 55 11.23 8.11 6.35
C TRP A 55 12.61 7.52 6.00
N LEU A 56 13.67 7.94 6.68
CA LEU A 56 15.02 7.38 6.47
C LEU A 56 15.10 5.90 6.85
N VAL A 57 14.44 5.50 7.95
CA VAL A 57 14.33 4.09 8.37
C VAL A 57 13.56 3.27 7.35
N ASP A 58 12.45 3.81 6.83
CA ASP A 58 11.66 3.17 5.79
C ASP A 58 12.47 2.98 4.50
N MET A 59 13.14 4.04 4.03
CA MET A 59 14.04 3.98 2.89
C MET A 59 15.15 2.93 3.08
N PHE A 60 15.75 2.85 4.27
CA PHE A 60 16.73 1.82 4.60
C PHE A 60 16.14 0.41 4.47
N PHE A 61 14.95 0.15 5.03
CA PHE A 61 14.31 -1.16 4.89
C PHE A 61 13.94 -1.47 3.44
N PHE A 62 13.51 -0.48 2.67
CA PHE A 62 13.17 -0.68 1.26
C PHE A 62 14.41 -1.11 0.45
N ILE A 63 15.55 -0.44 0.67
CA ILE A 63 16.83 -0.80 0.03
C ILE A 63 17.28 -2.19 0.48
N LEU A 64 17.22 -2.48 1.79
CA LEU A 64 17.59 -3.78 2.35
C LEU A 64 16.74 -4.92 1.76
N PHE A 65 15.42 -4.76 1.72
CA PHE A 65 14.50 -5.78 1.21
C PHE A 65 14.63 -5.95 -0.30
N SER A 66 14.86 -4.86 -1.04
CA SER A 66 15.19 -4.92 -2.46
C SER A 66 16.48 -5.72 -2.68
N PHE A 67 17.53 -5.45 -1.90
CA PHE A 67 18.78 -6.19 -1.96
C PHE A 67 18.59 -7.68 -1.65
N LEU A 68 17.87 -8.03 -0.58
CA LEU A 68 17.60 -9.42 -0.21
C LEU A 68 16.76 -10.15 -1.27
N PHE A 69 15.76 -9.49 -1.83
CA PHE A 69 14.90 -10.09 -2.86
C PHE A 69 15.65 -10.27 -4.19
N ILE A 70 16.42 -9.27 -4.63
CA ILE A 70 17.28 -9.38 -5.81
C ILE A 70 18.33 -10.47 -5.60
N SER A 71 18.93 -10.56 -4.40
CA SER A 71 19.87 -11.63 -4.05
C SER A 71 19.22 -13.01 -4.14
N ARG A 72 17.95 -13.16 -3.71
CA ARG A 72 17.20 -14.41 -3.88
C ARG A 72 17.03 -14.79 -5.35
N ILE A 73 16.70 -13.81 -6.20
CA ILE A 73 16.53 -14.03 -7.65
C ILE A 73 17.84 -14.45 -8.31
N ILE A 74 18.96 -13.83 -7.92
CA ILE A 74 20.29 -14.12 -8.51
C ILE A 74 20.85 -15.45 -8.00
N LEU A 75 20.81 -15.70 -6.68
CA LEU A 75 21.43 -16.88 -6.07
C LEU A 75 20.55 -18.13 -6.17
N TYR A 76 19.23 -17.97 -6.21
CA TYR A 76 18.26 -19.05 -6.20
C TYR A 76 17.13 -18.85 -7.23
N PRO A 77 17.45 -18.67 -8.53
CA PRO A 77 16.48 -18.33 -9.58
C PRO A 77 15.34 -19.37 -9.71
N GLN A 78 15.60 -20.64 -9.39
CA GLN A 78 14.59 -21.70 -9.37
C GLN A 78 13.42 -21.40 -8.41
N THR A 79 13.68 -20.64 -7.33
CA THR A 79 12.65 -20.29 -6.33
C THR A 79 11.67 -19.24 -6.84
N LEU A 80 12.04 -18.46 -7.88
CA LEU A 80 11.19 -17.44 -8.46
C LEU A 80 9.95 -18.05 -9.12
N LYS A 81 10.13 -19.13 -9.89
CA LYS A 81 9.02 -19.84 -10.53
C LYS A 81 8.05 -20.43 -9.50
N LEU A 82 8.56 -20.98 -8.41
CA LEU A 82 7.73 -21.50 -7.31
C LEU A 82 6.92 -20.39 -6.65
N MET A 83 7.56 -19.24 -6.37
CA MET A 83 6.90 -18.08 -5.76
C MET A 83 5.84 -17.46 -6.69
N LEU A 84 6.15 -17.29 -7.98
CA LEU A 84 5.22 -16.73 -8.97
C LEU A 84 4.01 -17.64 -9.22
N ASN A 85 4.17 -18.96 -9.09
CA ASN A 85 3.07 -19.92 -9.22
C ASN A 85 2.27 -20.14 -7.93
N HIS A 86 2.75 -19.63 -6.79
CA HIS A 86 2.07 -19.81 -5.51
C HIS A 86 0.96 -18.76 -5.33
N PRO A 87 -0.32 -19.15 -5.20
CA PRO A 87 -1.49 -18.27 -5.35
C PRO A 87 -1.61 -17.14 -4.32
N ILE A 88 -0.93 -17.25 -3.18
CA ILE A 88 -0.87 -16.19 -2.16
C ILE A 88 0.41 -15.35 -2.27
N GLN A 89 1.56 -15.96 -2.53
CA GLN A 89 2.84 -15.25 -2.47
C GLN A 89 3.05 -14.36 -3.68
N SER A 90 2.61 -14.80 -4.85
CA SER A 90 2.68 -14.04 -6.09
C SER A 90 1.95 -12.69 -5.98
N MET A 91 0.87 -12.63 -5.20
CA MET A 91 0.08 -11.40 -4.98
C MET A 91 0.89 -10.29 -4.32
N PHE A 92 1.85 -10.65 -3.44
CA PHE A 92 2.71 -9.68 -2.78
C PHE A 92 3.76 -9.05 -3.72
N ILE A 93 3.85 -9.46 -4.98
CA ILE A 93 4.64 -8.71 -5.98
C ILE A 93 4.11 -7.27 -6.11
N GLY A 94 2.80 -7.06 -5.97
CA GLY A 94 2.23 -5.70 -5.93
C GLY A 94 2.67 -4.87 -4.72
N ALA A 95 3.14 -5.51 -3.63
CA ALA A 95 3.63 -4.78 -2.45
C ALA A 95 4.96 -4.03 -2.73
N ILE A 96 5.73 -4.45 -3.73
CA ILE A 96 7.01 -3.82 -4.08
C ILE A 96 6.81 -2.39 -4.58
N PRO A 97 6.04 -2.13 -5.67
CA PRO A 97 5.76 -0.76 -6.09
C PRO A 97 5.04 0.04 -5.00
N MET A 98 4.02 -0.52 -4.35
CA MET A 98 3.32 0.20 -3.27
C MET A 98 4.23 0.62 -2.10
N ALA A 99 5.29 -0.14 -1.80
CA ALA A 99 6.28 0.22 -0.80
C ALA A 99 7.25 1.33 -1.24
N MET A 100 7.40 1.54 -2.56
CA MET A 100 8.22 2.62 -3.12
C MET A 100 7.54 3.99 -2.97
N VAL A 101 6.21 4.02 -2.98
CA VAL A 101 5.42 5.27 -2.93
C VAL A 101 5.69 6.12 -1.67
N PRO A 102 5.71 5.57 -0.45
CA PRO A 102 6.09 6.38 0.70
C PRO A 102 7.53 6.91 0.66
N VAL A 103 8.46 6.13 0.09
CA VAL A 103 9.85 6.55 -0.08
C VAL A 103 9.94 7.75 -1.03
N LEU A 104 9.27 7.68 -2.19
CA LEU A 104 9.26 8.78 -3.16
C LEU A 104 8.47 10.00 -2.65
N GLU A 105 7.36 9.82 -1.93
CA GLU A 105 6.64 10.93 -1.31
C GLU A 105 7.47 11.64 -0.23
N GLY A 106 8.25 10.88 0.54
CA GLY A 106 9.19 11.48 1.49
C GLY A 106 10.31 12.28 0.82
N PHE A 107 10.72 11.96 -0.41
CA PHE A 107 11.61 12.84 -1.19
C PHE A 107 10.96 14.18 -1.52
N ILE A 108 9.63 14.25 -1.62
CA ILE A 108 8.90 15.50 -1.85
C ILE A 108 8.75 16.28 -0.53
N PHE A 109 8.33 15.61 0.54
CA PHE A 109 7.98 16.26 1.80
C PHE A 109 9.16 16.57 2.71
N PHE A 110 10.17 15.69 2.73
CA PHE A 110 11.33 15.79 3.63
C PHE A 110 12.64 15.98 2.87
N GLY A 111 12.74 15.40 1.67
CA GLY A 111 13.93 15.42 0.85
C GLY A 111 14.51 16.81 0.53
N PRO A 112 13.73 17.90 0.37
CA PRO A 112 14.30 19.21 0.08
C PRO A 112 15.26 19.74 1.14
N GLU A 113 15.10 19.35 2.41
CA GLU A 113 16.04 19.74 3.48
C GLU A 113 17.41 19.05 3.36
N PHE A 114 17.46 17.85 2.78
CA PHE A 114 18.68 17.05 2.66
C PHE A 114 19.35 17.18 1.28
N PHE A 115 18.55 17.29 0.22
CA PHE A 115 19.01 17.21 -1.18
C PHE A 115 18.63 18.46 -2.00
N GLY A 116 17.98 19.46 -1.40
CA GLY A 116 17.46 20.62 -2.12
C GLY A 116 16.42 20.23 -3.18
N HIS A 117 16.30 21.05 -4.22
CA HIS A 117 15.32 20.83 -5.30
C HIS A 117 15.51 19.51 -6.07
N GLN A 118 16.71 18.91 -6.01
CA GLN A 118 16.97 17.62 -6.65
C GLN A 118 16.13 16.47 -6.08
N ALA A 119 15.66 16.61 -4.83
CA ALA A 119 14.79 15.62 -4.20
C ALA A 119 13.51 15.37 -5.03
N ILE A 120 12.93 16.43 -5.62
CA ILE A 120 11.73 16.36 -6.46
C ILE A 120 12.01 15.60 -7.77
N HIS A 121 13.22 15.73 -8.31
CA HIS A 121 13.64 14.95 -9.48
C HIS A 121 13.85 13.47 -9.14
N PHE A 122 14.41 13.14 -7.97
CA PHE A 122 14.48 11.76 -7.50
C PHE A 122 13.09 11.16 -7.32
N ALA A 123 12.14 11.90 -6.75
CA ALA A 123 10.76 11.46 -6.64
C ALA A 123 10.13 11.15 -8.01
N LEU A 124 10.36 12.00 -9.02
CA LEU A 124 9.86 11.75 -10.38
C LEU A 124 10.48 10.50 -11.03
N VAL A 125 11.79 10.28 -10.85
CA VAL A 125 12.46 9.08 -11.39
C VAL A 125 11.92 7.81 -10.72
N LEU A 126 11.80 7.83 -9.39
CA LEU A 126 11.21 6.72 -8.64
C LEU A 126 9.75 6.47 -9.05
N TRP A 127 8.98 7.54 -9.30
CA TRP A 127 7.61 7.41 -9.78
C TRP A 127 7.54 6.69 -11.13
N TRP A 128 8.41 6.99 -12.10
CA TRP A 128 8.42 6.24 -13.36
C TRP A 128 8.77 4.76 -13.19
N ILE A 129 9.68 4.43 -12.27
CA ILE A 129 10.01 3.04 -11.93
C ILE A 129 8.78 2.37 -11.28
N ASP A 130 8.11 3.07 -10.37
CA ASP A 130 6.90 2.60 -9.69
C ASP A 130 5.74 2.37 -10.67
N VAL A 131 5.52 3.27 -11.63
CA VAL A 131 4.55 3.12 -12.72
C VAL A 131 4.81 1.84 -13.51
N PHE A 132 6.06 1.61 -13.92
CA PHE A 132 6.43 0.39 -14.65
C PHE A 132 6.17 -0.87 -13.82
N LEU A 133 6.62 -0.89 -12.57
CA LEU A 133 6.46 -2.04 -11.68
C LEU A 133 4.98 -2.33 -11.36
N SER A 134 4.16 -1.28 -11.17
CA SER A 134 2.73 -1.37 -10.89
C SER A 134 1.94 -1.97 -12.05
N VAL A 135 2.19 -1.47 -13.28
CA VAL A 135 1.56 -2.01 -14.49
C VAL A 135 2.04 -3.45 -14.74
N ALA A 136 3.34 -3.70 -14.58
CA ALA A 136 3.90 -5.03 -14.74
C ALA A 136 3.29 -6.02 -13.74
N SER A 137 3.12 -5.66 -12.46
CA SER A 137 2.48 -6.53 -11.47
C SER A 137 1.01 -6.77 -11.79
N GLY A 138 0.28 -5.72 -12.20
CA GLY A 138 -1.14 -5.79 -12.52
C GLY A 138 -1.46 -6.56 -13.81
N TRP A 139 -0.49 -6.76 -14.70
CA TRP A 139 -0.63 -7.71 -15.82
C TRP A 139 -0.10 -9.10 -15.50
N LEU A 140 1.12 -9.18 -14.97
CA LEU A 140 1.81 -10.46 -14.77
C LEU A 140 1.03 -11.38 -13.84
N ILE A 141 0.58 -10.87 -12.69
CA ILE A 141 -0.05 -11.71 -11.68
C ILE A 141 -1.43 -12.20 -12.12
N PRO A 142 -2.35 -11.34 -12.61
CA PRO A 142 -3.61 -11.82 -13.18
C PRO A 142 -3.43 -12.78 -14.35
N TYR A 143 -2.46 -12.54 -15.23
CA TYR A 143 -2.16 -13.49 -16.31
C TYR A 143 -1.73 -14.87 -15.77
N LEU A 144 -0.89 -14.91 -14.72
CA LEU A 144 -0.50 -16.16 -14.06
C LEU A 144 -1.67 -16.82 -13.33
N MET A 145 -2.60 -16.05 -12.76
CA MET A 145 -3.85 -16.58 -12.20
C MET A 145 -4.68 -17.26 -13.29
N PHE A 146 -4.78 -16.69 -14.48
CA PHE A 146 -5.59 -17.27 -15.56
C PHE A 146 -4.96 -18.53 -16.19
N THR A 147 -3.63 -18.68 -16.12
CA THR A 147 -2.90 -19.68 -16.91
C THR A 147 -2.17 -20.75 -16.10
N SER A 148 -1.61 -20.39 -14.95
CA SER A 148 -0.57 -21.17 -14.27
C SER A 148 -0.97 -21.62 -12.87
N HIS A 149 -1.71 -20.81 -12.12
CA HIS A 149 -2.16 -21.13 -10.78
C HIS A 149 -3.27 -22.20 -10.84
N LYS A 150 -2.99 -23.37 -10.26
CA LYS A 150 -3.92 -24.49 -10.22
C LYS A 150 -4.89 -24.32 -9.03
N ASN A 151 -6.15 -24.65 -9.23
CA ASN A 151 -7.20 -24.70 -8.19
C ASN A 151 -7.59 -23.34 -7.56
N HIS A 152 -8.12 -22.41 -8.37
CA HIS A 152 -8.87 -21.26 -7.83
C HIS A 152 -10.25 -21.71 -7.35
N SER A 153 -10.33 -22.33 -6.17
CA SER A 153 -11.63 -22.47 -5.54
C SER A 153 -12.06 -21.10 -5.02
N LEU A 154 -13.30 -20.71 -5.32
CA LEU A 154 -13.88 -19.46 -4.81
C LEU A 154 -13.81 -19.41 -3.27
N GLU A 155 -13.92 -20.57 -2.61
CA GLU A 155 -13.75 -20.70 -1.16
C GLU A 155 -12.39 -20.22 -0.65
N SER A 156 -11.30 -20.43 -1.40
CA SER A 156 -9.95 -20.03 -0.97
C SER A 156 -9.63 -18.55 -1.25
N MET A 157 -10.49 -17.86 -2.03
CA MET A 157 -10.30 -16.46 -2.36
C MET A 157 -10.33 -15.58 -1.10
N THR A 158 -9.39 -14.64 -1.03
CA THR A 158 -9.34 -13.59 0.00
C THR A 158 -9.05 -12.25 -0.67
N ALA A 159 -9.14 -11.17 0.10
CA ALA A 159 -8.82 -9.82 -0.38
C ALA A 159 -7.34 -9.64 -0.78
N VAL A 160 -6.47 -10.63 -0.55
CA VAL A 160 -5.07 -10.61 -1.01
C VAL A 160 -4.96 -10.47 -2.54
N TRP A 161 -5.99 -10.89 -3.29
CA TRP A 161 -6.05 -10.71 -4.75
C TRP A 161 -6.04 -9.24 -5.18
N LEU A 162 -6.33 -8.29 -4.27
CA LEU A 162 -6.26 -6.87 -4.54
C LEU A 162 -4.83 -6.35 -4.69
N LEU A 163 -3.84 -6.98 -4.02
CA LEU A 163 -2.47 -6.47 -3.95
C LEU A 163 -1.81 -6.17 -5.31
N PRO A 164 -1.82 -7.07 -6.32
CA PRO A 164 -1.20 -6.76 -7.61
C PRO A 164 -1.95 -5.69 -8.42
N ILE A 165 -3.23 -5.47 -8.13
CA ILE A 165 -4.09 -4.51 -8.85
C ILE A 165 -3.94 -3.10 -8.26
N VAL A 166 -3.99 -3.00 -6.92
CA VAL A 166 -3.95 -1.74 -6.16
C VAL A 166 -2.66 -0.96 -6.39
N ALA A 167 -1.55 -1.60 -6.75
CA ALA A 167 -0.29 -0.91 -7.03
C ALA A 167 -0.45 0.30 -7.98
N SER A 168 -1.26 0.17 -9.04
CA SER A 168 -1.39 1.23 -10.04
C SER A 168 -2.10 2.48 -9.53
N GLU A 169 -3.16 2.35 -8.73
CA GLU A 169 -3.82 3.54 -8.14
C GLU A 169 -2.96 4.20 -7.05
N VAL A 170 -2.07 3.46 -6.37
CA VAL A 170 -1.11 4.02 -5.41
C VAL A 170 -0.03 4.81 -6.16
N ALA A 171 0.42 4.32 -7.33
CA ALA A 171 1.25 5.10 -8.23
C ALA A 171 0.50 6.36 -8.73
N ALA A 172 -0.81 6.26 -8.97
CA ALA A 172 -1.63 7.38 -9.41
C ALA A 172 -1.72 8.49 -8.35
N THR A 173 -1.88 8.15 -7.07
CA THR A 173 -1.89 9.13 -5.96
C THR A 173 -0.57 9.87 -5.88
N ALA A 174 0.55 9.17 -6.00
CA ALA A 174 1.88 9.77 -6.02
C ALA A 174 2.04 10.78 -7.17
N GLY A 175 1.53 10.45 -8.37
CA GLY A 175 1.55 11.39 -9.49
C GLY A 175 0.71 12.65 -9.25
N GLY A 176 -0.41 12.55 -8.51
CA GLY A 176 -1.18 13.71 -8.06
C GLY A 176 -0.40 14.63 -7.11
N ILE A 177 0.54 14.08 -6.32
CA ILE A 177 1.41 14.87 -5.44
C ILE A 177 2.59 15.48 -6.24
N ILE A 178 3.11 14.76 -7.23
CA ILE A 178 4.28 15.20 -8.02
C ILE A 178 3.90 16.26 -9.05
N ALA A 179 2.76 16.12 -9.73
CA ALA A 179 2.39 16.97 -10.86
C ALA A 179 2.48 18.49 -10.60
N PRO A 180 2.05 19.02 -9.42
CA PRO A 180 2.13 20.46 -9.13
C PRO A 180 3.55 21.03 -9.08
N TYR A 181 4.60 20.20 -8.97
CA TYR A 181 5.99 20.64 -8.98
C TYR A 181 6.57 20.80 -10.40
N TYR A 182 5.81 20.42 -11.42
CA TYR A 182 6.19 20.51 -12.82
C TYR A 182 5.20 21.39 -13.59
N SER A 183 5.54 21.73 -14.84
CA SER A 183 4.66 22.48 -15.73
C SER A 183 4.73 21.96 -17.16
N GLY A 184 3.78 22.39 -18.00
CA GLY A 184 3.72 22.03 -19.41
C GLY A 184 3.57 20.52 -19.63
N ALA A 185 4.27 19.99 -20.63
CA ALA A 185 4.13 18.61 -21.09
C ALA A 185 4.46 17.56 -20.01
N THR A 186 5.42 17.85 -19.12
CA THR A 186 5.80 16.91 -18.06
C THR A 186 4.66 16.73 -17.06
N ALA A 187 4.07 17.82 -16.59
CA ALA A 187 2.99 17.76 -15.61
C ALA A 187 1.70 17.19 -16.22
N GLU A 188 1.40 17.54 -17.48
CA GLU A 188 0.33 16.94 -18.26
C GLU A 188 0.50 15.42 -18.42
N SER A 189 1.71 14.96 -18.72
CA SER A 189 2.01 13.52 -18.81
C SER A 189 1.77 12.81 -17.48
N ILE A 190 2.23 13.40 -16.37
CA ILE A 190 2.03 12.83 -15.02
C ILE A 190 0.54 12.70 -14.72
N ILE A 191 -0.24 13.77 -14.93
CA ILE A 191 -1.69 13.79 -14.67
C ILE A 191 -2.42 12.73 -15.52
N ILE A 192 -2.18 12.71 -16.83
CA ILE A 192 -2.86 11.80 -17.76
C ILE A 192 -2.52 10.34 -17.41
N ILE A 193 -1.25 10.04 -17.20
CA ILE A 193 -0.80 8.69 -16.84
C ILE A 193 -1.39 8.27 -15.49
N SER A 194 -1.45 9.16 -14.51
CA SER A 194 -2.09 8.86 -13.23
C SER A 194 -3.59 8.55 -13.38
N TYR A 195 -4.34 9.28 -14.22
CA TYR A 195 -5.73 8.91 -14.49
C TYR A 195 -5.85 7.53 -15.17
N ILE A 196 -4.93 7.17 -16.07
CA ILE A 196 -4.88 5.85 -16.69
C ILE A 196 -4.56 4.78 -15.64
N LEU A 197 -3.59 5.01 -14.76
CA LEU A 197 -3.21 4.09 -13.69
C LEU A 197 -4.32 3.88 -12.67
N TRP A 198 -5.06 4.95 -12.34
CA TRP A 198 -6.26 4.85 -11.52
C TRP A 198 -7.31 3.94 -12.17
N ALA A 199 -7.57 4.13 -13.47
CA ALA A 199 -8.52 3.32 -14.25
C ALA A 199 -8.03 1.87 -14.46
N PHE A 200 -6.71 1.65 -14.43
CA PHE A 200 -6.11 0.32 -14.51
C PHE A 200 -6.33 -0.51 -13.23
N SER A 201 -6.53 0.16 -12.08
CA SER A 201 -6.77 -0.49 -10.80
C SER A 201 -8.25 -0.53 -10.40
N VAL A 202 -8.86 0.64 -10.18
CA VAL A 202 -10.11 0.76 -9.41
C VAL A 202 -11.25 -0.09 -9.99
N PRO A 203 -11.55 -0.08 -11.30
CA PRO A 203 -12.60 -0.92 -11.87
C PRO A 203 -12.38 -2.43 -11.64
N LEU A 204 -11.14 -2.91 -11.78
CA LEU A 204 -10.80 -4.32 -11.53
C LEU A 204 -10.90 -4.65 -10.03
N ALA A 205 -10.43 -3.76 -9.17
CA ALA A 205 -10.56 -3.91 -7.73
C ALA A 205 -12.02 -3.99 -7.29
N PHE A 206 -12.91 -3.19 -7.90
CA PHE A 206 -14.36 -3.27 -7.68
C PHE A 206 -14.91 -4.65 -8.06
N GLY A 207 -14.52 -5.19 -9.21
CA GLY A 207 -14.89 -6.57 -9.60
C GLY A 207 -14.45 -7.60 -8.56
N ILE A 208 -13.21 -7.48 -8.05
CA ILE A 208 -12.69 -8.36 -6.99
C ILE A 208 -13.48 -8.20 -5.69
N LEU A 209 -13.85 -6.98 -5.29
CA LEU A 209 -14.65 -6.73 -4.09
C LEU A 209 -16.07 -7.32 -4.18
N VAL A 210 -16.70 -7.25 -5.35
CA VAL A 210 -18.02 -7.89 -5.59
C VAL A 210 -17.91 -9.40 -5.44
N ILE A 211 -16.89 -10.01 -6.04
CA ILE A 211 -16.67 -11.47 -5.94
C ILE A 211 -16.31 -11.85 -4.48
N LEU A 212 -15.52 -11.04 -3.79
CA LEU A 212 -15.20 -11.24 -2.38
C LEU A 212 -16.45 -11.19 -1.51
N PHE A 213 -17.35 -10.24 -1.74
CA PHE A 213 -18.64 -10.17 -1.04
C PHE A 213 -19.45 -11.46 -1.27
N LEU A 214 -19.60 -11.89 -2.51
CA LEU A 214 -20.26 -13.16 -2.84
C LEU A 214 -19.61 -14.33 -2.11
N ARG A 215 -18.27 -14.41 -2.11
CA ARG A 215 -17.52 -15.44 -1.40
C ARG A 215 -17.78 -15.44 0.10
N LEU A 216 -17.87 -14.27 0.74
CA LEU A 216 -18.16 -14.16 2.18
C LEU A 216 -19.59 -14.62 2.50
N VAL A 217 -20.54 -14.37 1.59
CA VAL A 217 -21.92 -14.87 1.70
C VAL A 217 -21.98 -16.39 1.53
N SER A 218 -21.28 -16.94 0.52
CA SER A 218 -21.37 -18.36 0.17
C SER A 218 -20.53 -19.31 1.04
N HIS A 219 -19.35 -18.87 1.52
CA HIS A 219 -18.35 -19.76 2.14
C HIS A 219 -17.96 -19.37 3.58
N LYS A 220 -18.78 -18.58 4.28
CA LYS A 220 -18.53 -18.08 5.65
C LYS A 220 -17.21 -17.29 5.75
N LEU A 221 -16.76 -16.91 6.95
CA LEU A 221 -15.51 -16.18 7.13
C LEU A 221 -14.27 -17.09 6.86
N PRO A 222 -13.16 -16.54 6.35
CA PRO A 222 -11.94 -17.30 6.09
C PRO A 222 -11.30 -17.84 7.37
N ASN A 223 -10.26 -18.67 7.23
CA ASN A 223 -9.44 -19.11 8.37
C ASN A 223 -8.97 -17.90 9.19
N LYS A 224 -8.96 -18.02 10.53
CA LYS A 224 -8.53 -16.95 11.44
C LYS A 224 -7.20 -16.32 11.08
N ALA A 225 -6.24 -17.08 10.55
CA ALA A 225 -4.94 -16.55 10.12
C ALA A 225 -5.02 -15.53 8.97
N LEU A 226 -6.11 -15.55 8.21
CA LEU A 226 -6.40 -14.67 7.07
C LEU A 226 -7.40 -13.57 7.42
N ALA A 227 -7.85 -13.47 8.69
CA ALA A 227 -8.82 -12.47 9.13
C ALA A 227 -8.39 -11.03 8.80
N VAL A 228 -7.09 -10.74 8.93
CA VAL A 228 -6.52 -9.42 8.65
C VAL A 228 -6.70 -9.00 7.19
N THR A 229 -6.84 -9.96 6.28
CA THR A 229 -7.04 -9.65 4.85
C THR A 229 -8.33 -8.86 4.62
N SER A 230 -9.33 -8.93 5.52
CA SER A 230 -10.55 -8.11 5.41
C SER A 230 -10.26 -6.60 5.30
N TRP A 231 -9.18 -6.14 5.92
CA TRP A 231 -8.75 -4.73 5.86
C TRP A 231 -8.21 -4.31 4.50
N LEU A 232 -7.69 -5.26 3.70
CA LEU A 232 -7.17 -4.96 2.36
C LEU A 232 -8.24 -4.41 1.43
N THR A 233 -9.53 -4.60 1.73
CA THR A 233 -10.66 -4.01 1.00
C THR A 233 -10.68 -2.49 1.06
N LEU A 234 -10.10 -1.89 2.12
CA LEU A 234 -9.95 -0.44 2.22
C LEU A 234 -8.86 0.12 1.31
N GLY A 235 -7.91 -0.70 0.88
CA GLY A 235 -6.83 -0.29 -0.03
C GLY A 235 -7.38 0.36 -1.31
N PRO A 236 -8.16 -0.38 -2.13
CA PRO A 236 -8.77 0.14 -3.36
C PRO A 236 -9.72 1.33 -3.16
N LEU A 237 -10.47 1.31 -2.07
CA LEU A 237 -11.50 2.33 -1.82
C LEU A 237 -10.88 3.62 -1.29
N GLY A 238 -9.94 3.52 -0.36
CA GLY A 238 -9.22 4.65 0.22
C GLY A 238 -8.26 5.28 -0.78
N THR A 239 -7.40 4.48 -1.42
CA THR A 239 -6.47 5.00 -2.43
C THR A 239 -7.20 5.45 -3.69
N GLY A 240 -8.22 4.74 -4.14
CA GLY A 240 -9.07 5.18 -5.24
C GLY A 240 -9.75 6.53 -4.96
N ALA A 241 -10.21 6.76 -3.73
CA ALA A 241 -10.76 8.05 -3.31
C ALA A 241 -9.67 9.14 -3.27
N LEU A 242 -8.56 8.86 -2.59
CA LEU A 242 -7.42 9.77 -2.48
C LEU A 242 -6.88 10.18 -3.85
N GLY A 243 -6.75 9.22 -4.77
CA GLY A 243 -6.18 9.44 -6.10
C GLY A 243 -6.99 10.44 -6.90
N LEU A 244 -8.32 10.32 -6.91
CA LEU A 244 -9.14 11.28 -7.65
C LEU A 244 -9.22 12.64 -6.98
N LEU A 245 -9.21 12.71 -5.65
CA LEU A 245 -9.14 13.98 -4.92
C LEU A 245 -7.83 14.72 -5.26
N LEU A 246 -6.69 14.02 -5.16
CA LEU A 246 -5.37 14.58 -5.46
C LEU A 246 -5.22 14.95 -6.94
N LEU A 247 -5.64 14.09 -7.87
CA LEU A 247 -5.55 14.38 -9.31
C LEU A 247 -6.45 15.54 -9.73
N GLY A 248 -7.66 15.62 -9.16
CA GLY A 248 -8.55 16.75 -9.36
C GLY A 248 -7.94 18.06 -8.86
N GLY A 249 -7.35 18.05 -7.66
CA GLY A 249 -6.62 19.20 -7.12
C GLY A 249 -5.36 19.56 -7.92
N ALA A 250 -4.56 18.57 -8.31
CA ALA A 250 -3.34 18.74 -9.07
C ALA A 250 -3.61 19.35 -10.45
N THR A 251 -4.66 18.91 -11.13
CA THR A 251 -5.04 19.47 -12.44
C THR A 251 -5.38 20.96 -12.34
N LYS A 252 -5.97 21.40 -11.23
CA LYS A 252 -6.26 22.82 -10.96
C LYS A 252 -5.03 23.62 -10.54
N ALA A 253 -4.12 23.00 -9.80
CA ALA A 253 -2.91 23.65 -9.29
C ALA A 253 -1.77 23.75 -10.31
N THR A 254 -1.85 23.02 -11.41
CA THR A 254 -0.76 22.88 -12.39
C THR A 254 -0.99 23.71 -13.64
N TYR A 255 0.04 24.42 -14.11
CA TYR A 255 0.04 25.05 -15.43
C TYR A 255 0.19 23.99 -16.53
N THR A 256 -0.94 23.59 -17.12
CA THR A 256 -1.05 22.55 -18.16
C THR A 256 -1.45 23.14 -19.52
N SER A 257 -1.66 22.29 -20.52
CA SER A 257 -2.21 22.69 -21.82
C SER A 257 -3.56 23.40 -21.69
N VAL A 258 -3.92 24.21 -22.70
CA VAL A 258 -5.23 24.89 -22.76
C VAL A 258 -6.39 23.90 -22.60
N TYR A 259 -6.25 22.69 -23.14
CA TYR A 259 -7.28 21.65 -23.02
C TYR A 259 -7.47 21.20 -21.57
N LEU A 260 -6.40 20.79 -20.88
CA LEU A 260 -6.50 20.36 -19.47
C LEU A 260 -6.96 21.49 -18.55
N SER A 261 -6.48 22.71 -18.79
CA SER A 261 -6.92 23.89 -18.06
C SER A 261 -8.42 24.16 -18.23
N ASN A 262 -9.01 23.86 -19.39
CA ASN A 262 -10.44 24.07 -19.62
C ASN A 262 -11.34 23.06 -18.90
N ILE A 263 -10.80 21.88 -18.53
CA ILE A 263 -11.55 20.82 -17.85
C ILE A 263 -11.15 20.65 -16.38
N SER A 264 -10.24 21.48 -15.85
CA SER A 264 -9.69 21.31 -14.49
C SER A 264 -10.75 21.42 -13.40
N ASP A 265 -11.71 22.35 -13.53
CA ASP A 265 -12.81 22.49 -12.56
C ASP A 265 -13.76 21.30 -12.60
N PHE A 266 -14.00 20.72 -13.78
CA PHE A 266 -14.76 19.48 -13.91
C PHE A 266 -14.02 18.32 -13.25
N LEU A 267 -12.72 18.15 -13.52
CA LEU A 267 -11.90 17.08 -12.94
C LEU A 267 -11.78 17.18 -11.42
N SER A 268 -11.66 18.40 -10.90
CA SER A 268 -11.70 18.67 -9.45
C SER A 268 -13.05 18.28 -8.84
N SER A 269 -14.16 18.69 -9.47
CA SER A 269 -15.52 18.36 -8.99
C SER A 269 -15.82 16.86 -9.09
N PHE A 270 -15.40 16.23 -10.19
CA PHE A 270 -15.48 14.80 -10.40
C PHE A 270 -14.68 14.06 -9.33
N GLY A 271 -13.47 14.52 -9.05
CA GLY A 271 -12.61 13.92 -8.04
C GLY A 271 -13.21 13.97 -6.64
N PHE A 272 -13.82 15.10 -6.29
CA PHE A 272 -14.57 15.24 -5.05
C PHE A 272 -15.76 14.28 -4.96
N ILE A 273 -16.65 14.26 -5.95
CA ILE A 273 -17.87 13.43 -5.92
C ILE A 273 -17.51 11.95 -5.86
N VAL A 274 -16.63 11.49 -6.75
CA VAL A 274 -16.25 10.08 -6.77
C VAL A 274 -15.45 9.72 -5.53
N GLY A 275 -14.54 10.58 -5.08
CA GLY A 275 -13.79 10.38 -3.84
C GLY A 275 -14.70 10.20 -2.63
N LEU A 276 -15.75 11.02 -2.51
CA LEU A 276 -16.74 10.91 -1.44
C LEU A 276 -17.55 9.60 -1.52
N LEU A 277 -17.97 9.19 -2.72
CA LEU A 277 -18.70 7.93 -2.92
C LEU A 277 -17.84 6.71 -2.57
N LEU A 278 -16.57 6.69 -3.00
CA LEU A 278 -15.61 5.65 -2.67
C LEU A 278 -15.32 5.61 -1.17
N TRP A 279 -15.16 6.77 -0.54
CA TRP A 279 -15.00 6.87 0.91
C TRP A 279 -16.20 6.29 1.67
N GLY A 280 -17.42 6.65 1.25
CA GLY A 280 -18.66 6.10 1.84
C GLY A 280 -18.78 4.58 1.69
N TYR A 281 -18.38 4.04 0.53
CA TYR A 281 -18.33 2.58 0.34
C TYR A 281 -17.23 1.94 1.20
N GLY A 282 -16.08 2.60 1.32
CA GLY A 282 -14.98 2.19 2.21
C GLY A 282 -15.42 2.12 3.67
N MET A 283 -16.23 3.06 4.15
CA MET A 283 -16.76 3.03 5.53
C MET A 283 -17.54 1.75 5.83
N TRP A 284 -18.30 1.21 4.88
CA TRP A 284 -18.99 -0.06 5.07
C TRP A 284 -18.01 -1.22 5.28
N TRP A 285 -16.98 -1.30 4.42
CA TRP A 285 -15.93 -2.32 4.53
C TRP A 285 -15.09 -2.16 5.79
N TYR A 286 -14.83 -0.93 6.23
CA TYR A 286 -14.12 -0.61 7.47
C TYR A 286 -14.86 -1.19 8.70
N VAL A 287 -16.18 -0.96 8.77
CA VAL A 287 -17.01 -1.51 9.85
C VAL A 287 -17.00 -3.05 9.82
N MET A 288 -17.11 -3.65 8.64
CA MET A 288 -17.04 -5.12 8.49
C MET A 288 -15.68 -5.68 8.90
N ALA A 289 -14.58 -5.03 8.52
CA ALA A 289 -13.23 -5.44 8.90
C ALA A 289 -13.05 -5.43 10.43
N TRP A 290 -13.60 -4.42 11.11
CA TRP A 290 -13.63 -4.38 12.58
C TRP A 290 -14.44 -5.53 13.20
N ILE A 291 -15.67 -5.77 12.73
CA ILE A 291 -16.52 -6.86 13.23
C ILE A 291 -15.82 -8.22 13.08
N ILE A 292 -15.22 -8.47 11.92
CA ILE A 292 -14.46 -9.69 11.62
C ILE A 292 -13.24 -9.80 12.56
N THR A 293 -12.50 -8.72 12.72
CA THR A 293 -11.29 -8.67 13.55
C THR A 293 -11.61 -8.96 15.00
N ILE A 294 -12.62 -8.31 15.57
CA ILE A 294 -13.04 -8.52 16.97
C ILE A 294 -13.46 -9.98 17.19
N ARG A 295 -14.19 -10.58 16.23
CA ARG A 295 -14.60 -11.99 16.29
C ARG A 295 -13.39 -12.92 16.36
N PHE A 296 -12.40 -12.74 15.49
CA PHE A 296 -11.22 -13.60 15.44
C PHE A 296 -10.20 -13.32 16.54
N PHE A 297 -10.10 -12.07 17.01
CA PHE A 297 -9.27 -11.72 18.15
C PHE A 297 -9.69 -12.49 19.40
N LYS A 298 -11.01 -12.60 19.64
CA LYS A 298 -11.58 -13.44 20.71
C LYS A 298 -11.29 -14.94 20.56
N GLN A 299 -10.86 -15.40 19.39
CA GLN A 299 -10.52 -16.81 19.08
C GLN A 299 -9.01 -17.08 19.04
N GLY A 300 -8.19 -16.12 19.49
CA GLY A 300 -6.73 -16.23 19.46
C GLY A 300 -6.18 -16.10 18.03
N LEU A 301 -6.25 -14.88 17.49
CA LEU A 301 -5.71 -14.50 16.19
C LEU A 301 -4.17 -14.67 16.19
N PRO A 302 -3.60 -15.60 15.40
CA PRO A 302 -2.15 -15.78 15.36
C PRO A 302 -1.47 -14.60 14.65
N PHE A 303 -0.27 -14.24 15.11
CA PHE A 303 0.57 -13.27 14.43
C PHE A 303 1.23 -13.89 13.20
N ASN A 304 1.21 -13.18 12.09
CA ASN A 304 1.96 -13.46 10.87
C ASN A 304 2.20 -12.14 10.11
N MET A 305 3.00 -12.18 9.04
CA MET A 305 3.31 -10.97 8.24
C MET A 305 2.06 -10.30 7.63
N GLY A 306 0.94 -11.01 7.50
CA GLY A 306 -0.34 -10.45 7.06
C GLY A 306 -0.93 -9.41 8.02
N TRP A 307 -0.43 -9.29 9.26
CA TRP A 307 -0.83 -8.22 10.19
C TRP A 307 -0.52 -6.82 9.65
N TRP A 308 0.45 -6.68 8.74
CA TRP A 308 0.68 -5.41 8.05
C TRP A 308 -0.52 -4.93 7.22
N GLY A 309 -1.48 -5.80 6.91
CA GLY A 309 -2.77 -5.41 6.32
C GLY A 309 -3.62 -4.50 7.21
N PHE A 310 -3.33 -4.35 8.50
CA PHE A 310 -3.97 -3.37 9.39
C PHE A 310 -3.50 -1.92 9.16
N THR A 311 -2.38 -1.73 8.46
CA THR A 311 -1.71 -0.42 8.38
C THR A 311 -2.04 0.29 7.08
N PHE A 312 -1.38 -0.06 5.98
CA PHE A 312 -1.50 0.61 4.68
C PHE A 312 -2.96 0.92 4.27
N PRO A 313 -3.91 -0.04 4.27
CA PRO A 313 -5.30 0.23 3.89
C PRO A 313 -6.01 1.26 4.80
N VAL A 314 -5.73 1.22 6.10
CA VAL A 314 -6.27 2.20 7.05
C VAL A 314 -5.65 3.57 6.78
N GLY A 315 -4.33 3.62 6.56
CA GLY A 315 -3.63 4.88 6.35
C GLY A 315 -4.02 5.61 5.06
N VAL A 316 -4.20 4.90 3.94
CA VAL A 316 -4.72 5.53 2.70
C VAL A 316 -6.17 6.00 2.86
N PHE A 317 -6.97 5.27 3.62
CA PHE A 317 -8.34 5.68 3.95
C PHE A 317 -8.35 6.92 4.87
N THR A 318 -7.44 7.00 5.83
CA THR A 318 -7.18 8.20 6.65
C THR A 318 -6.76 9.38 5.78
N ALA A 319 -5.82 9.18 4.86
CA ALA A 319 -5.35 10.22 3.94
C ALA A 319 -6.49 10.75 3.06
N ALA A 320 -7.32 9.87 2.49
CA ALA A 320 -8.52 10.28 1.75
C ALA A 320 -9.50 11.08 2.63
N THR A 321 -9.64 10.71 3.90
CA THR A 321 -10.48 11.43 4.86
C THR A 321 -9.97 12.85 5.11
N PHE A 322 -8.66 13.02 5.31
CA PHE A 322 -8.07 14.35 5.45
C PHE A 322 -8.16 15.17 4.16
N GLU A 323 -8.05 14.55 2.99
CA GLU A 323 -8.20 15.26 1.73
C GLU A 323 -9.66 15.72 1.51
N LEU A 324 -10.65 14.90 1.88
CA LEU A 324 -12.05 15.33 1.92
C LEU A 324 -12.26 16.52 2.88
N TRP A 325 -11.60 16.52 4.04
CA TRP A 325 -11.61 17.67 4.93
C TRP A 325 -11.00 18.91 4.26
N ARG A 326 -9.84 18.80 3.60
CA ARG A 326 -9.21 19.94 2.91
C ARG A 326 -10.06 20.52 1.79
N VAL A 327 -10.76 19.66 1.04
CA VAL A 327 -11.64 20.07 -0.07
C VAL A 327 -12.94 20.70 0.44
N THR A 328 -13.52 20.19 1.52
CA THR A 328 -14.87 20.60 1.99
C THR A 328 -14.88 21.55 3.18
N ASN A 329 -13.77 21.63 3.90
CA ASN A 329 -13.65 22.22 5.24
C ASN A 329 -14.69 21.68 6.25
N TYR A 330 -15.20 20.46 6.04
CA TYR A 330 -16.21 19.86 6.89
C TYR A 330 -15.55 19.13 8.08
N THR A 331 -15.69 19.69 9.28
CA THR A 331 -15.02 19.25 10.52
C THR A 331 -15.23 17.77 10.86
N THR A 332 -16.33 17.15 10.42
CA THR A 332 -16.52 15.70 10.62
C THR A 332 -15.39 14.87 10.00
N PHE A 333 -14.90 15.25 8.82
CA PHE A 333 -13.79 14.55 8.18
C PHE A 333 -12.48 14.76 8.94
N GLU A 334 -12.24 15.93 9.52
CA GLU A 334 -11.08 16.19 10.38
C GLU A 334 -11.08 15.25 11.60
N ILE A 335 -12.20 15.19 12.34
CA ILE A 335 -12.34 14.34 13.53
C ILE A 335 -12.15 12.87 13.16
N LEU A 336 -12.78 12.40 12.08
CA LEU A 336 -12.63 11.02 11.62
C LEU A 336 -11.18 10.73 11.19
N GLY A 337 -10.53 11.65 10.48
CA GLY A 337 -9.13 11.54 10.09
C GLY A 337 -8.21 11.39 11.30
N LEU A 338 -8.41 12.19 12.36
CA LEU A 338 -7.66 12.06 13.61
C LEU A 338 -7.92 10.72 14.32
N LEU A 339 -9.16 10.24 14.36
CA LEU A 339 -9.51 8.95 14.95
C LEU A 339 -8.86 7.78 14.18
N PHE A 340 -8.92 7.79 12.86
CA PHE A 340 -8.28 6.77 12.03
C PHE A 340 -6.76 6.84 12.09
N SER A 341 -6.19 8.04 12.25
CA SER A 341 -4.75 8.22 12.50
C SER A 341 -4.33 7.55 13.80
N LEU A 342 -5.04 7.78 14.90
CA LEU A 342 -4.75 7.14 16.18
C LEU A 342 -4.81 5.61 16.08
N GLN A 343 -5.85 5.08 15.42
CA GLN A 343 -5.96 3.64 15.14
C GLN A 343 -4.75 3.12 14.34
N LEU A 344 -4.38 3.82 13.26
CA LEU A 344 -3.26 3.43 12.41
C LEU A 344 -1.97 3.32 13.22
N ILE A 345 -1.65 4.34 14.03
CA ILE A 345 -0.44 4.37 14.85
C ILE A 345 -0.43 3.22 15.85
N VAL A 346 -1.57 2.93 16.50
CA VAL A 346 -1.70 1.79 17.42
C VAL A 346 -1.43 0.47 16.69
N PHE A 347 -2.08 0.25 15.54
CA PHE A 347 -1.87 -0.96 14.73
C PHE A 347 -0.44 -1.10 14.23
N TRP A 348 0.17 0.01 13.81
CA TRP A 348 1.56 0.06 13.36
C TRP A 348 2.51 -0.33 14.50
N ILE A 349 2.41 0.28 15.69
CA ILE A 349 3.27 -0.04 16.84
C ILE A 349 3.18 -1.54 17.19
N PHE A 350 1.98 -2.09 17.31
CA PHE A 350 1.80 -3.51 17.65
C PHE A 350 2.40 -4.44 16.60
N THR A 351 2.17 -4.14 15.32
CA THR A 351 2.66 -4.96 14.20
C THR A 351 4.18 -4.86 14.08
N PHE A 352 4.74 -3.65 14.22
CA PHE A 352 6.18 -3.41 14.18
C PHE A 352 6.90 -4.16 15.30
N ILE A 353 6.44 -4.05 16.56
CA ILE A 353 7.06 -4.75 17.71
C ILE A 353 7.07 -6.27 17.49
N LYS A 354 5.97 -6.86 17.01
CA LYS A 354 5.89 -8.30 16.75
C LYS A 354 6.76 -8.71 15.56
N THR A 355 6.80 -7.91 14.51
CA THR A 355 7.65 -8.15 13.33
C THR A 355 9.12 -8.07 13.71
N PHE A 356 9.53 -7.07 14.48
CA PHE A 356 10.91 -6.91 14.94
C PHE A 356 11.38 -8.12 15.75
N LYS A 357 10.55 -8.62 16.69
CA LYS A 357 10.85 -9.85 17.44
C LYS A 357 11.02 -11.07 16.54
N GLY A 358 10.21 -11.19 15.49
CA GLY A 358 10.30 -12.30 14.55
C GLY A 358 11.43 -12.20 13.53
N MET A 359 11.79 -10.97 13.13
CA MET A 359 12.97 -10.68 12.33
C MET A 359 14.25 -10.98 13.13
N TRP A 360 14.31 -10.55 14.39
CA TRP A 360 15.48 -10.74 15.26
C TRP A 360 15.78 -12.23 15.54
N SER A 361 14.74 -13.04 15.76
CA SER A 361 14.89 -14.48 15.97
C SER A 361 15.10 -15.25 14.66
N GLY A 362 14.57 -14.73 13.54
CA GLY A 362 14.69 -15.31 12.21
C GLY A 362 13.54 -16.22 11.80
N TYR A 363 12.57 -16.50 12.68
CA TYR A 363 11.47 -17.44 12.37
C TYR A 363 10.50 -16.91 11.31
N LEU A 364 10.42 -15.58 11.11
CA LEU A 364 9.58 -14.98 10.07
C LEU A 364 10.17 -15.14 8.66
N PHE A 365 11.45 -15.47 8.51
CA PHE A 365 12.06 -15.77 7.21
C PHE A 365 11.75 -17.20 6.80
N SER A 366 10.49 -17.43 6.45
CA SER A 366 9.99 -18.71 5.95
C SER A 366 9.15 -18.47 4.71
N ALA A 367 9.53 -19.07 3.58
CA ALA A 367 8.79 -18.96 2.34
C ALA A 367 7.80 -20.14 2.19
N PRO A 368 6.48 -19.95 2.33
CA PRO A 368 5.46 -20.95 2.01
C PRO A 368 5.69 -21.73 0.69
N CYS A 369 6.09 -21.08 -0.40
CA CYS A 369 6.34 -21.76 -1.68
C CYS A 369 7.51 -22.76 -1.67
N LEU A 370 8.30 -22.79 -0.61
CA LEU A 370 9.42 -23.71 -0.41
C LEU A 370 9.11 -24.79 0.64
N SER A 371 7.93 -24.73 1.28
CA SER A 371 7.49 -25.74 2.26
C SER A 371 6.86 -26.94 1.54
N PRO A 372 7.23 -28.18 1.89
CA PRO A 372 6.63 -29.41 1.34
C PRO A 372 5.11 -29.51 1.55
N GLU A 373 4.57 -28.80 2.53
CA GLU A 373 3.14 -28.82 2.85
C GLU A 373 2.31 -27.90 1.94
N THR A 374 2.95 -26.97 1.22
CA THR A 374 2.29 -25.92 0.42
C THR A 374 2.89 -25.72 -0.98
N GLY A 375 3.87 -26.55 -1.38
CA GLY A 375 4.62 -26.46 -2.64
C GLY A 375 4.22 -27.50 -3.68
#